data_AF-A0A0Q4ZPB5-F1
#
_entry.id   AF-A0A0Q4ZPB5-F1
#
_cell.length_a   1.000
_cell.length_b   1.000
_cell.length_c   1.000
_cell.angle_alpha   90.00
_cell.angle_beta   90.00
_cell.angle_gamma   90.00
#
_symmetry.space_group_name_H-M   'P 1'
#
loop_
_entity.id
_entity.type
_entity.pdbx_description
1 polymer ?
#
loop_
_entity_poly.entity_id
_entity_poly.type
_entity_poly.pdbx_seq_one_letter_code
_entity_poly.pdbx_strand_id
1 'polypeptide(L)'
;MWTRIAHPGHFLRWTQPAMPWLAGLSGLLLVIGLYLTWFVVPPDYQQGETVRIMYIHVPAAWLGVFFYGAMAISAVGTLVWRHPLADVAQRAAAPIGAAFTLICLVTGSLWGKPMWGTYWVWDARLTSMLVLFLIYCGIIALWRTIEDPNRAARAIAILTLVGAVNLPIIKFSVNWWSTLHQPASIMRMGGSSIDPSMLYPLLEMILAFTLLGVTQHLYAMRTEILRRRVRALTLREAERLDAGPVPGRDLPMEHAPIGRVVEGL
;
A
#
# COMPACT_ATOMS: atom_id res chain seq x y z
N MET A 1 16.16 21.01 8.07
CA MET A 1 16.18 20.55 6.66
C MET A 1 15.23 19.38 6.43
N TRP A 2 15.30 18.31 7.23
CA TRP A 2 14.41 17.13 7.14
C TRP A 2 12.91 17.39 7.35
N THR A 3 12.54 18.36 8.20
CA THR A 3 11.14 18.72 8.49
C THR A 3 10.43 19.48 7.38
N ARG A 4 11.16 20.17 6.47
CA ARG A 4 10.54 20.85 5.30
C ARG A 4 10.03 19.87 4.24
N ILE A 5 10.69 18.72 4.11
CA ILE A 5 10.38 17.69 3.10
C ILE A 5 9.15 16.88 3.53
N ALA A 6 8.95 16.71 4.84
CA ALA A 6 7.87 15.93 5.43
C ALA A 6 6.51 16.64 5.45
N HIS A 7 6.44 17.92 5.02
CA HIS A 7 5.16 18.62 4.98
C HIS A 7 4.26 17.99 3.90
N PRO A 8 2.99 17.65 4.21
CA PRO A 8 2.11 16.95 3.26
C PRO A 8 1.94 17.68 1.92
N GLY A 9 1.99 19.02 1.93
CA GLY A 9 1.95 19.84 0.72
C GLY A 9 3.17 19.67 -0.21
N HIS A 10 4.36 19.43 0.34
CA HIS A 10 5.56 19.18 -0.46
C HIS A 10 5.51 17.79 -1.10
N PHE A 11 5.10 16.78 -0.34
CA PHE A 11 4.87 15.43 -0.87
C PHE A 11 3.89 15.43 -2.04
N LEU A 12 2.75 16.14 -1.92
CA LEU A 12 1.78 16.25 -3.01
C LEU A 12 2.35 16.93 -4.25
N ARG A 13 3.17 17.99 -4.10
CA ARG A 13 3.79 18.70 -5.22
C ARG A 13 4.80 17.84 -5.98
N TRP A 14 5.65 17.11 -5.26
CA TRP A 14 6.71 16.30 -5.87
C TRP A 14 6.19 15.02 -6.51
N THR A 15 5.20 14.38 -5.89
CA THR A 15 4.66 13.14 -6.44
C THR A 15 3.76 13.39 -7.65
N GLN A 16 3.12 14.56 -7.75
CA GLN A 16 2.15 14.87 -8.83
C GLN A 16 2.70 14.67 -10.26
N PRO A 17 3.84 15.25 -10.66
CA PRO A 17 4.36 15.03 -12.01
C PRO A 17 4.88 13.61 -12.23
N ALA A 18 5.34 12.92 -11.18
CA ALA A 18 5.86 11.56 -11.28
C ALA A 18 4.77 10.50 -11.46
N MET A 19 3.55 10.74 -10.95
CA MET A 19 2.46 9.76 -10.95
C MET A 19 2.11 9.16 -12.33
N PRO A 20 1.91 9.94 -13.41
CA PRO A 20 1.57 9.35 -14.71
C PRO A 20 2.71 8.51 -15.29
N TRP A 21 3.96 8.91 -15.07
CA TRP A 21 5.13 8.14 -15.52
C TRP A 21 5.29 6.84 -14.76
N LEU A 22 5.11 6.86 -13.44
CA LEU A 22 5.13 5.65 -12.61
C LEU A 22 3.98 4.69 -12.97
N ALA A 23 2.79 5.23 -13.25
CA ALA A 23 1.64 4.44 -13.69
C ALA A 23 1.87 3.85 -15.10
N GLY A 24 2.37 4.65 -16.04
CA GLY A 24 2.68 4.19 -17.39
C GLY A 24 3.79 3.13 -17.40
N LEU A 25 4.86 3.35 -16.64
CA LEU A 25 5.97 2.41 -16.52
C LEU A 25 5.54 1.11 -15.82
N SER A 26 4.76 1.19 -14.73
CA SER A 26 4.26 -0.02 -14.06
C SER A 26 3.31 -0.82 -14.95
N GLY A 27 2.43 -0.16 -15.72
CA GLY A 27 1.59 -0.82 -16.72
C GLY A 27 2.40 -1.47 -17.84
N LEU A 28 3.41 -0.79 -18.37
CA LEU A 28 4.30 -1.31 -19.40
C LEU A 28 5.05 -2.57 -18.94
N LEU A 29 5.73 -2.50 -17.79
CA LEU A 29 6.46 -3.64 -17.24
C LEU A 29 5.53 -4.81 -16.90
N LEU A 30 4.30 -4.54 -16.42
CA LEU A 30 3.32 -5.59 -16.19
C LEU A 30 2.90 -6.29 -17.48
N VAL A 31 2.67 -5.55 -18.57
CA VAL A 31 2.37 -6.13 -19.89
C VAL A 31 3.54 -6.97 -20.40
N ILE A 32 4.77 -6.46 -20.29
CA ILE A 32 5.98 -7.20 -20.68
C ILE A 32 6.11 -8.48 -19.86
N GLY A 33 6.03 -8.40 -18.53
CA GLY A 33 6.14 -9.55 -17.65
C GLY A 33 5.05 -10.60 -17.90
N LEU A 34 3.81 -10.19 -18.14
CA LEU A 34 2.71 -11.10 -18.49
C LEU A 34 2.95 -11.76 -19.85
N TYR A 35 3.44 -11.01 -20.84
CA TYR A 35 3.80 -11.55 -22.15
C TYR A 35 4.90 -12.60 -22.03
N LEU A 36 5.99 -12.29 -21.31
CA LEU A 36 7.07 -13.23 -21.07
C LEU A 36 6.56 -14.48 -20.36
N THR A 37 5.74 -14.31 -19.33
CA THR A 37 5.17 -15.41 -18.55
C THR A 37 4.29 -16.34 -19.38
N TRP A 38 3.47 -15.82 -20.30
CA TRP A 38 2.44 -16.62 -21.01
C TRP A 38 2.88 -17.11 -22.40
N PHE A 39 3.85 -16.46 -23.03
CA PHE A 39 4.25 -16.77 -24.40
C PHE A 39 5.72 -17.16 -24.55
N VAL A 40 6.59 -16.84 -23.57
CA VAL A 40 8.05 -17.08 -23.69
C VAL A 40 8.53 -18.15 -22.73
N VAL A 41 8.05 -18.16 -21.49
CA VAL A 41 8.43 -19.16 -20.48
C VAL A 41 8.05 -20.58 -20.97
N PRO A 42 8.99 -21.53 -21.02
CA PRO A 42 8.69 -22.92 -21.32
C PRO A 42 7.97 -23.59 -20.14
N PRO A 43 7.16 -24.65 -20.39
CA PRO A 43 6.61 -25.46 -19.32
C PRO A 43 7.74 -26.10 -18.49
N ASP A 44 7.55 -26.16 -17.18
CA ASP A 44 8.51 -26.81 -16.29
C ASP A 44 8.43 -28.34 -16.44
N TYR A 45 9.56 -29.04 -16.29
CA TYR A 45 9.61 -30.49 -16.45
C TYR A 45 8.72 -31.26 -15.45
N GLN A 46 8.59 -30.78 -14.22
CA GLN A 46 7.76 -31.41 -13.18
C GLN A 46 6.37 -30.77 -13.09
N GLN A 47 6.30 -29.45 -13.21
CA GLN A 47 5.07 -28.70 -12.98
C GLN A 47 4.26 -28.44 -14.25
N GLY A 48 4.82 -28.67 -15.43
CA GLY A 48 4.22 -28.35 -16.71
C GLY A 48 3.82 -26.88 -16.78
N GLU A 49 2.62 -26.62 -17.30
CA GLU A 49 2.03 -25.28 -17.43
C GLU A 49 1.68 -24.63 -16.08
N THR A 50 1.56 -25.42 -15.00
CA THR A 50 1.18 -24.87 -13.68
C THR A 50 2.26 -23.97 -13.07
N VAL A 51 3.51 -24.07 -13.55
CA VAL A 51 4.60 -23.16 -13.18
C VAL A 51 4.25 -21.69 -13.44
N ARG A 52 3.35 -21.40 -14.39
CA ARG A 52 2.93 -20.03 -14.70
C ARG A 52 2.24 -19.34 -13.51
N ILE A 53 1.64 -20.10 -12.58
CA ILE A 53 1.04 -19.55 -11.35
C ILE A 53 2.12 -18.87 -10.47
N MET A 54 3.36 -19.39 -10.49
CA MET A 54 4.49 -18.85 -9.74
C MET A 54 4.72 -17.36 -10.01
N TYR A 55 4.58 -16.94 -11.27
CA TYR A 55 4.85 -15.58 -11.72
C TYR A 55 3.83 -14.55 -11.22
N ILE A 56 2.70 -14.99 -10.68
CA ILE A 56 1.74 -14.15 -9.97
C ILE A 56 1.87 -14.36 -8.46
N HIS A 57 1.99 -15.62 -8.04
CA HIS A 57 2.04 -16.02 -6.64
C HIS A 57 3.26 -15.43 -5.90
N VAL A 58 4.46 -15.59 -6.46
CA VAL A 58 5.72 -15.17 -5.82
C VAL A 58 5.80 -13.66 -5.66
N PRO A 59 5.51 -12.82 -6.70
CA PRO A 59 5.43 -11.37 -6.50
C PRO A 59 4.36 -10.94 -5.49
N ALA A 60 3.20 -11.62 -5.46
CA ALA A 60 2.16 -11.33 -4.48
C ALA A 60 2.59 -11.68 -3.05
N ALA A 61 3.24 -12.83 -2.85
CA ALA A 61 3.80 -13.23 -1.56
C ALA A 61 4.85 -12.22 -1.06
N TRP A 62 5.75 -11.78 -1.96
CA TRP A 62 6.72 -10.73 -1.69
C TRP A 62 6.04 -9.44 -1.25
N LEU A 63 5.04 -8.97 -2.00
CA LEU A 63 4.36 -7.71 -1.70
C LEU A 63 3.53 -7.74 -0.42
N GLY A 64 2.91 -8.87 -0.10
CA GLY A 64 2.21 -9.04 1.18
C GLY A 64 3.13 -8.82 2.38
N VAL A 65 4.34 -9.39 2.35
CA VAL A 65 5.34 -9.21 3.42
C VAL A 65 6.01 -7.84 3.35
N PHE A 66 6.33 -7.35 2.14
CA PHE A 66 6.98 -6.06 1.91
C PHE A 66 6.15 -4.89 2.46
N PHE A 67 4.85 -4.84 2.14
CA PHE A 67 3.99 -3.76 2.64
C PHE A 67 3.83 -3.81 4.15
N TYR A 68 3.86 -5.00 4.75
CA TYR A 68 3.77 -5.13 6.21
C TYR A 68 5.06 -4.63 6.85
N GLY A 69 6.23 -4.94 6.27
CA GLY A 69 7.50 -4.37 6.66
C GLY A 69 7.53 -2.84 6.54
N ALA A 70 7.03 -2.29 5.43
CA ALA A 70 6.91 -0.84 5.24
C ALA A 70 5.98 -0.19 6.28
N MET A 71 4.87 -0.86 6.64
CA MET A 71 4.00 -0.43 7.73
C MET A 71 4.71 -0.48 9.08
N ALA A 72 5.49 -1.52 9.38
CA ALA A 72 6.26 -1.61 10.62
C ALA A 72 7.29 -0.47 10.75
N ILE A 73 8.01 -0.15 9.67
CA ILE A 73 8.91 1.02 9.63
C ILE A 73 8.12 2.32 9.86
N SER A 74 6.97 2.46 9.21
CA SER A 74 6.08 3.61 9.40
C SER A 74 5.51 3.69 10.82
N ALA A 75 5.28 2.56 11.49
CA ALA A 75 4.85 2.51 12.88
C ALA A 75 5.91 3.08 13.82
N VAL A 76 7.19 2.73 13.61
CA VAL A 76 8.32 3.36 14.33
C VAL A 76 8.38 4.87 14.02
N GLY A 77 8.22 5.22 12.74
CA GLY A 77 8.00 6.59 12.25
C GLY A 77 7.00 7.40 13.08
N THR A 78 5.87 6.77 13.35
CA THR A 78 4.72 7.34 14.06
C THR A 78 5.00 7.48 15.56
N LEU A 79 5.56 6.46 16.20
CA LEU A 79 5.75 6.41 17.65
C LEU A 79 6.97 7.18 18.14
N VAL A 80 8.10 7.04 17.44
CA VAL A 80 9.40 7.58 17.87
C VAL A 80 9.57 9.04 17.42
N TRP A 81 9.41 9.28 16.13
CA TRP A 81 9.69 10.59 15.52
C TRP A 81 8.45 11.47 15.33
N ARG A 82 7.25 10.93 15.56
CA ARG A 82 5.98 11.61 15.27
C ARG A 82 5.95 12.16 13.84
N HIS A 83 6.47 11.37 12.90
CA HIS A 83 6.66 11.82 11.53
C HIS A 83 5.29 12.06 10.84
N PRO A 84 5.06 13.24 10.22
CA PRO A 84 3.74 13.70 9.80
C PRO A 84 3.10 12.91 8.65
N LEU A 85 3.87 12.04 7.98
CA LEU A 85 3.38 11.16 6.92
C LEU A 85 3.42 9.68 7.28
N ALA A 86 3.95 9.32 8.46
CA ALA A 86 4.17 7.92 8.78
C ALA A 86 2.85 7.17 9.02
N ASP A 87 1.89 7.79 9.69
CA ASP A 87 0.57 7.21 9.89
C ASP A 87 -0.24 7.17 8.58
N VAL A 88 -0.06 8.16 7.70
CA VAL A 88 -0.61 8.18 6.33
C VAL A 88 -0.06 7.01 5.51
N ALA A 89 1.26 6.81 5.50
CA ALA A 89 1.89 5.69 4.81
C ALA A 89 1.34 4.37 5.36
N GLN A 90 1.31 4.18 6.67
CA GLN A 90 0.78 2.98 7.29
C GLN A 90 -0.69 2.71 6.88
N ARG A 91 -1.55 3.73 6.93
CA ARG A 91 -2.97 3.62 6.54
C ARG A 91 -3.14 3.28 5.06
N ALA A 92 -2.32 3.86 4.20
CA ALA A 92 -2.36 3.63 2.76
C ALA A 92 -1.84 2.24 2.35
N ALA A 93 -0.83 1.71 3.04
CA ALA A 93 -0.28 0.37 2.76
C ALA A 93 -1.22 -0.77 3.13
N ALA A 94 -1.98 -0.64 4.22
CA ALA A 94 -2.78 -1.73 4.77
C ALA A 94 -3.69 -2.45 3.75
N PRO A 95 -4.56 -1.77 2.98
CA PRO A 95 -5.40 -2.44 1.98
C PRO A 95 -4.62 -3.05 0.81
N ILE A 96 -3.49 -2.45 0.42
CA ILE A 96 -2.66 -2.93 -0.68
C ILE A 96 -1.98 -4.24 -0.29
N GLY A 97 -1.32 -4.26 0.89
CA GLY A 97 -0.70 -5.46 1.43
C GLY A 97 -1.71 -6.58 1.71
N ALA A 98 -2.91 -6.24 2.20
CA ALA A 98 -4.00 -7.20 2.38
C ALA A 98 -4.40 -7.86 1.05
N ALA A 99 -4.54 -7.08 -0.02
CA ALA A 99 -4.90 -7.59 -1.35
C ALA A 99 -3.83 -8.54 -1.90
N PHE A 100 -2.55 -8.18 -1.82
CA PHE A 100 -1.46 -9.08 -2.26
C PHE A 100 -1.34 -10.33 -1.40
N THR A 101 -1.58 -10.23 -0.09
CA THR A 101 -1.60 -11.40 0.79
C THR A 101 -2.77 -12.33 0.43
N LEU A 102 -3.94 -11.79 0.11
CA LEU A 102 -5.09 -12.58 -0.36
C LEU A 102 -4.79 -13.25 -1.71
N ILE A 103 -4.23 -12.51 -2.67
CA ILE A 103 -3.81 -13.06 -3.97
C ILE A 103 -2.82 -14.20 -3.74
N CYS A 104 -1.84 -14.03 -2.86
CA CYS A 104 -0.88 -15.08 -2.49
C CYS A 104 -1.59 -16.32 -1.93
N LEU A 105 -2.53 -16.17 -0.99
CA LEU A 105 -3.26 -17.29 -0.40
C LEU A 105 -4.09 -18.05 -1.44
N VAL A 106 -4.83 -17.32 -2.30
CA VAL A 106 -5.66 -17.92 -3.36
C VAL A 106 -4.79 -18.63 -4.40
N THR A 107 -3.80 -17.94 -4.95
CA THR A 107 -2.91 -18.51 -5.97
C THR A 107 -2.06 -19.65 -5.42
N GLY A 108 -1.62 -19.57 -4.17
CA GLY A 108 -0.87 -20.63 -3.49
C GLY A 108 -1.72 -21.87 -3.29
N SER A 109 -2.99 -21.70 -2.93
CA SER A 109 -3.95 -22.80 -2.82
C SER A 109 -4.18 -23.49 -4.17
N LEU A 110 -4.40 -22.71 -5.23
CA LEU A 110 -4.57 -23.22 -6.59
C LEU A 110 -3.32 -23.95 -7.09
N TRP A 111 -2.12 -23.46 -6.75
CA TRP A 111 -0.86 -24.10 -7.10
C TRP A 111 -0.59 -25.35 -6.27
N GLY A 112 -1.01 -25.38 -5.01
CA GLY A 112 -0.81 -26.52 -4.12
C GLY A 112 -1.56 -27.78 -4.55
N LYS A 113 -2.74 -27.63 -5.18
CA LYS A 113 -3.54 -28.77 -5.61
C LYS A 113 -2.82 -29.70 -6.60
N PRO A 114 -2.25 -29.23 -7.72
CA PRO A 114 -1.49 -30.09 -8.63
C PRO A 114 -0.14 -30.53 -8.05
N MET A 115 0.50 -29.74 -7.19
CA MET A 115 1.84 -30.04 -6.66
C MET A 115 1.84 -31.02 -5.50
N TRP A 116 0.84 -30.96 -4.64
CA TRP A 116 0.80 -31.69 -3.37
C TRP A 116 -0.52 -32.42 -3.12
N GLY A 117 -1.44 -32.41 -4.10
CA GLY A 117 -2.73 -33.10 -4.00
C GLY A 117 -3.80 -32.40 -3.16
N THR A 118 -3.47 -31.28 -2.50
CA THR A 118 -4.38 -30.54 -1.60
C THR A 118 -4.29 -29.03 -1.80
N TYR A 119 -5.40 -28.34 -1.57
CA TYR A 119 -5.51 -26.88 -1.61
C TYR A 119 -4.94 -26.21 -0.35
N TRP A 120 -4.86 -26.93 0.76
CA TRP A 120 -4.45 -26.39 2.05
C TRP A 120 -3.85 -27.47 2.94
N VAL A 121 -2.83 -27.09 3.69
CA VAL A 121 -2.34 -27.79 4.88
C VAL A 121 -2.07 -26.76 5.97
N TRP A 122 -2.23 -27.16 7.22
CA TRP A 122 -1.98 -26.29 8.38
C TRP A 122 -0.50 -26.24 8.76
N ASP A 123 0.35 -25.96 7.78
CA ASP A 123 1.79 -25.80 8.02
C ASP A 123 2.14 -24.38 8.48
N ALA A 124 3.38 -24.19 8.94
CA ALA A 124 3.84 -22.92 9.47
C ALA A 124 3.82 -21.79 8.42
N ARG A 125 4.04 -22.07 7.13
CA ARG A 125 4.08 -21.05 6.07
C ARG A 125 2.69 -20.55 5.74
N LEU A 126 1.76 -21.45 5.43
CA LEU A 126 0.39 -21.14 5.05
C LEU A 126 -0.34 -20.49 6.21
N THR A 127 -0.19 -21.05 7.42
CA THR A 127 -0.84 -20.52 8.62
C THR A 127 -0.32 -19.11 8.94
N SER A 128 0.99 -18.87 8.90
CA SER A 128 1.53 -17.52 9.17
C SER A 128 1.16 -16.49 8.09
N MET A 129 1.04 -16.89 6.82
CA MET A 129 0.51 -16.01 5.76
C MET A 129 -0.99 -15.71 5.95
N LEU A 130 -1.79 -16.68 6.40
CA LEU A 130 -3.20 -16.44 6.75
C LEU A 130 -3.31 -15.49 7.96
N VAL A 131 -2.49 -15.69 8.99
CA VAL A 131 -2.41 -14.79 10.15
C VAL A 131 -2.03 -13.38 9.70
N LEU A 132 -1.08 -13.22 8.77
CA LEU A 132 -0.72 -11.92 8.21
C LEU A 132 -1.94 -11.24 7.56
N PHE A 133 -2.71 -11.97 6.75
CA PHE A 133 -3.93 -11.46 6.12
C PHE A 133 -4.98 -11.02 7.16
N LEU A 134 -5.19 -11.80 8.22
CA LEU A 134 -6.12 -11.45 9.29
C LEU A 134 -5.66 -10.22 10.07
N ILE A 135 -4.36 -10.08 10.35
CA ILE A 135 -3.81 -8.88 10.98
C ILE A 135 -4.03 -7.65 10.09
N TYR A 136 -3.81 -7.76 8.78
CA TYR A 136 -4.14 -6.71 7.83
C TYR A 136 -5.61 -6.30 7.91
N CYS A 137 -6.53 -7.25 7.91
CA CYS A 137 -7.96 -6.98 8.04
C CYS A 137 -8.28 -6.28 9.37
N GLY A 138 -7.67 -6.73 10.47
CA GLY A 138 -7.78 -6.09 11.79
C GLY A 138 -7.29 -4.64 11.80
N ILE A 139 -6.15 -4.36 11.17
CA ILE A 139 -5.61 -3.00 11.04
C ILE A 139 -6.55 -2.11 10.21
N ILE A 140 -7.09 -2.61 9.09
CA ILE A 140 -8.04 -1.88 8.25
C ILE A 140 -9.32 -1.56 9.02
N ALA A 141 -9.85 -2.53 9.77
CA ALA A 141 -11.02 -2.34 10.63
C ALA A 141 -10.74 -1.28 11.71
N LEU A 142 -9.59 -1.36 12.38
CA LEU A 142 -9.24 -0.43 13.46
C LEU A 142 -9.08 1.01 12.97
N TRP A 143 -8.57 1.21 11.75
CA TRP A 143 -8.51 2.51 11.08
C TRP A 143 -9.88 3.12 10.76
N ARG A 144 -10.93 2.31 10.70
CA ARG A 144 -12.31 2.73 10.44
C ARG A 144 -13.10 2.94 11.74
N THR A 145 -12.79 2.18 12.79
CA THR A 145 -13.53 2.21 14.06
C THR A 145 -13.06 3.32 15.00
N ILE A 146 -11.77 3.65 15.04
CA ILE A 146 -11.28 4.71 15.95
C ILE A 146 -11.42 6.07 15.28
N GLU A 147 -12.27 6.93 15.87
CA GLU A 147 -12.59 8.26 15.32
C GLU A 147 -11.46 9.27 15.48
N ASP A 148 -10.79 9.27 16.65
CA ASP A 148 -9.65 10.13 16.93
C ASP A 148 -8.43 9.67 16.11
N PRO A 149 -7.94 10.47 15.14
CA PRO A 149 -6.85 10.09 14.26
C PRO A 149 -5.53 9.83 14.99
N ASN A 150 -5.24 10.58 16.06
CA ASN A 150 -3.99 10.45 16.82
C ASN A 150 -4.02 9.18 17.68
N ARG A 151 -5.16 8.91 18.32
CA ARG A 151 -5.38 7.67 19.07
C ARG A 151 -5.32 6.45 18.15
N ALA A 152 -5.95 6.54 16.97
CA ALA A 152 -5.93 5.49 15.95
C ALA A 152 -4.50 5.21 15.49
N ALA A 153 -3.76 6.25 15.11
CA ALA A 153 -2.38 6.12 14.63
C ALA A 153 -1.47 5.42 15.66
N ARG A 154 -1.57 5.78 16.94
CA ARG A 154 -0.77 5.18 18.01
C ARG A 154 -1.15 3.72 18.26
N ALA A 155 -2.44 3.43 18.42
CA ALA A 155 -2.91 2.07 18.68
C ALA A 155 -2.55 1.11 17.54
N ILE A 156 -2.73 1.57 16.30
CA ILE A 156 -2.43 0.79 15.11
C ILE A 156 -0.92 0.60 14.94
N ALA A 157 -0.10 1.63 15.21
CA ALA A 157 1.35 1.48 15.16
C ALA A 157 1.84 0.39 16.14
N ILE A 158 1.32 0.34 17.36
CA ILE A 158 1.65 -0.71 18.33
C ILE A 158 1.25 -2.09 17.80
N LEU A 159 0.01 -2.24 17.32
CA LEU A 159 -0.49 -3.49 16.75
C LEU A 159 0.36 -3.95 15.56
N THR A 160 0.72 -3.04 14.65
CA THR A 160 1.57 -3.32 13.49
C THR A 160 2.92 -3.88 13.93
N LEU A 161 3.57 -3.26 14.93
CA LEU A 161 4.87 -3.70 15.45
C LEU A 161 4.79 -5.07 16.11
N VAL A 162 3.74 -5.34 16.90
CA VAL A 162 3.50 -6.67 17.48
C VAL A 162 3.33 -7.70 16.36
N GLY A 163 2.50 -7.40 15.36
CA GLY A 163 2.31 -8.29 14.21
C GLY A 163 3.56 -8.45 13.32
N ALA A 164 4.53 -7.53 13.39
CA ALA A 164 5.78 -7.63 12.62
C ALA A 164 6.63 -8.84 13.05
N VAL A 165 6.41 -9.36 14.26
CA VAL A 165 6.99 -10.64 14.72
C VAL A 165 6.57 -11.82 13.82
N ASN A 166 5.45 -11.72 13.11
CA ASN A 166 5.03 -12.74 12.17
C ASN A 166 5.90 -12.80 10.89
N LEU A 167 6.58 -11.70 10.51
CA LEU A 167 7.41 -11.67 9.30
C LEU A 167 8.61 -12.65 9.35
N PRO A 168 9.41 -12.71 10.44
CA PRO A 168 10.46 -13.73 10.54
C PRO A 168 9.88 -15.15 10.62
N ILE A 169 8.72 -15.33 11.26
CA ILE A 169 8.02 -16.64 11.28
C ILE A 169 7.71 -17.08 9.86
N ILE A 170 7.11 -16.19 9.04
CA ILE A 170 6.92 -16.46 7.62
C ILE A 170 8.25 -16.78 6.99
N LYS A 171 9.23 -15.86 6.97
CA LYS A 171 10.51 -16.03 6.25
C LYS A 171 11.19 -17.37 6.56
N PHE A 172 11.37 -17.68 7.84
CA PHE A 172 12.13 -18.84 8.30
C PHE A 172 11.28 -20.09 8.52
N SER A 173 9.97 -20.06 8.22
CA SER A 173 9.09 -21.22 8.42
C SER A 173 9.58 -22.49 7.71
N VAL A 174 10.26 -22.34 6.57
CA VAL A 174 10.81 -23.43 5.74
C VAL A 174 12.12 -24.00 6.30
N ASN A 175 12.75 -23.29 7.23
CA ASN A 175 13.97 -23.72 7.92
C ASN A 175 13.65 -24.32 9.29
N TRP A 176 12.63 -23.79 9.97
CA TRP A 176 12.28 -24.18 11.34
C TRP A 176 11.34 -25.39 11.42
N TRP A 177 10.50 -25.62 10.40
CA TRP A 177 9.54 -26.72 10.40
C TRP A 177 9.55 -27.52 9.11
N SER A 178 9.07 -28.76 9.21
CA SER A 178 8.70 -29.56 8.04
C SER A 178 7.49 -28.92 7.35
N THR A 179 7.62 -28.65 6.05
CA THR A 179 6.61 -27.98 5.24
C THR A 179 6.68 -28.50 3.81
N LEU A 180 5.56 -28.44 3.10
CA LEU A 180 5.50 -28.72 1.66
C LEU A 180 6.23 -27.64 0.83
N HIS A 181 6.51 -26.49 1.44
CA HIS A 181 7.14 -25.35 0.78
C HIS A 181 8.65 -25.58 0.65
N GLN A 182 9.15 -25.42 -0.57
CA GLN A 182 10.59 -25.52 -0.78
C GLN A 182 11.35 -24.30 -0.21
N PRO A 183 12.59 -24.49 0.25
CA PRO A 183 13.46 -23.37 0.62
C PRO A 183 13.70 -22.42 -0.54
N ALA A 184 13.87 -21.12 -0.26
CA ALA A 184 13.96 -20.05 -1.26
C ALA A 184 14.93 -20.39 -2.41
N SER A 185 14.47 -20.36 -3.66
CA SER A 185 15.23 -20.75 -4.86
C SER A 185 15.87 -19.56 -5.62
N ILE A 186 15.44 -18.33 -5.31
CA ILE A 186 15.89 -17.10 -6.00
C ILE A 186 17.18 -16.55 -5.36
N MET A 187 17.24 -16.49 -4.02
CA MET A 187 18.38 -15.98 -3.27
C MET A 187 18.95 -17.06 -2.35
N ARG A 188 19.91 -17.84 -2.88
CA ARG A 188 20.71 -18.81 -2.11
C ARG A 188 22.18 -18.37 -2.11
N MET A 189 22.95 -18.77 -1.10
CA MET A 189 24.39 -18.46 -0.99
C MET A 189 25.22 -18.97 -2.19
N GLY A 190 24.70 -19.88 -3.02
CA GLY A 190 25.35 -20.40 -4.23
C GLY A 190 24.77 -19.91 -5.57
N GLY A 191 23.90 -18.89 -5.57
CA GLY A 191 23.19 -18.43 -6.78
C GLY A 191 21.78 -19.03 -6.92
N SER A 192 21.01 -18.57 -7.92
CA SER A 192 19.66 -19.07 -8.14
C SER A 192 19.70 -20.49 -8.72
N SER A 193 18.83 -21.37 -8.22
CA SER A 193 18.65 -22.73 -8.77
C SER A 193 17.59 -22.80 -9.87
N ILE A 194 17.10 -21.64 -10.34
CA ILE A 194 16.09 -21.53 -11.39
C ILE A 194 16.82 -21.29 -12.72
N ASP A 195 16.45 -22.04 -13.76
CA ASP A 195 16.99 -21.84 -15.10
C ASP A 195 16.78 -20.38 -15.56
N PRO A 196 17.77 -19.74 -16.22
CA PRO A 196 17.65 -18.36 -16.68
C PRO A 196 16.39 -18.07 -17.50
N SER A 197 15.90 -19.03 -18.29
CA SER A 197 14.67 -18.90 -19.08
C SER A 197 13.41 -18.69 -18.23
N MET A 198 13.41 -19.14 -16.97
CA MET A 198 12.35 -18.94 -16.00
C MET A 198 12.66 -17.84 -14.99
N LEU A 199 13.94 -17.63 -14.67
CA LEU A 199 14.36 -16.63 -13.68
C LEU A 199 14.14 -15.20 -14.17
N TYR A 200 14.52 -14.86 -15.41
CA TYR A 200 14.39 -13.48 -15.88
C TYR A 200 12.93 -13.01 -15.97
N PRO A 201 11.97 -13.80 -16.51
CA PRO A 201 10.56 -13.42 -16.48
C PRO A 201 10.02 -13.30 -15.04
N LEU A 202 10.54 -14.09 -14.09
CA LEU A 202 10.13 -13.99 -12.69
C LEU A 202 10.63 -12.69 -12.04
N LEU A 203 11.89 -12.31 -12.29
CA LEU A 203 12.45 -11.04 -11.82
C LEU A 203 11.72 -9.84 -12.45
N GLU A 204 11.38 -9.92 -13.74
CA GLU A 204 10.56 -8.92 -14.42
C GLU A 204 9.19 -8.78 -13.73
N MET A 205 8.51 -9.89 -13.43
CA MET A 205 7.22 -9.86 -12.74
C MET A 205 7.33 -9.33 -11.31
N ILE A 206 8.40 -9.65 -10.57
CA ILE A 206 8.67 -9.08 -9.24
C ILE A 206 8.87 -7.56 -9.34
N LEU A 207 9.62 -7.09 -10.35
CA LEU A 207 9.85 -5.66 -10.58
C LEU A 207 8.55 -4.94 -10.95
N ALA A 208 7.79 -5.48 -11.90
CA ALA A 208 6.52 -4.94 -12.36
C ALA A 208 5.51 -4.81 -11.20
N PHE A 209 5.33 -5.88 -10.42
CA PHE A 209 4.45 -5.87 -9.25
C PHE A 209 4.94 -4.89 -8.19
N THR A 210 6.25 -4.85 -7.91
CA THR A 210 6.82 -3.92 -6.92
C THR A 210 6.57 -2.48 -7.32
N LEU A 211 6.83 -2.12 -8.58
CA LEU A 211 6.59 -0.78 -9.09
C LEU A 211 5.09 -0.44 -9.09
N LEU A 212 4.22 -1.38 -9.48
CA LEU A 212 2.77 -1.23 -9.40
C LEU A 212 2.32 -0.96 -7.96
N GLY A 213 2.75 -1.79 -7.00
CA GLY A 213 2.41 -1.66 -5.60
C GLY A 213 2.87 -0.32 -5.03
N VAL A 214 4.12 0.09 -5.28
CA VAL A 214 4.64 1.40 -4.84
C VAL A 214 3.85 2.55 -5.48
N THR A 215 3.48 2.44 -6.76
CA THR A 215 2.67 3.45 -7.45
C THR A 215 1.27 3.57 -6.81
N GLN A 216 0.61 2.43 -6.55
CA GLN A 216 -0.68 2.39 -5.84
C GLN A 216 -0.56 2.98 -4.44
N HIS A 217 0.52 2.69 -3.73
CA HIS A 217 0.78 3.22 -2.40
C HIS A 217 0.94 4.74 -2.40
N LEU A 218 1.70 5.29 -3.35
CA LEU A 218 1.83 6.74 -3.51
C LEU A 218 0.48 7.39 -3.85
N TYR A 219 -0.32 6.81 -4.74
CA TYR A 219 -1.68 7.28 -5.02
C TYR A 219 -2.57 7.26 -3.77
N ALA A 220 -2.52 6.17 -2.99
CA ALA A 220 -3.29 6.00 -1.78
C ALA A 220 -2.88 7.03 -0.69
N MET A 221 -1.58 7.26 -0.51
CA MET A 221 -1.07 8.30 0.39
C MET A 221 -1.54 9.70 -0.02
N ARG A 222 -1.43 10.04 -1.32
CA ARG A 222 -1.92 11.33 -1.84
C ARG A 222 -3.41 11.51 -1.56
N THR A 223 -4.20 10.46 -1.82
CA THR A 223 -5.65 10.46 -1.58
C THR A 223 -5.98 10.65 -0.10
N GLU A 224 -5.25 9.99 0.79
CA GLU A 224 -5.44 10.13 2.24
C GLU A 224 -5.08 11.53 2.74
N ILE A 225 -3.98 12.13 2.25
CA ILE A 225 -3.62 13.52 2.58
C ILE A 225 -4.71 14.49 2.14
N LEU A 226 -5.20 14.34 0.90
CA LEU A 226 -6.27 15.19 0.36
C LEU A 226 -7.56 15.02 1.15
N ARG A 227 -7.93 13.78 1.51
CA ARG A 227 -9.10 13.49 2.35
C ARG A 227 -9.02 14.18 3.71
N ARG A 228 -7.86 14.13 4.38
CA ARG A 228 -7.64 14.84 5.65
C ARG A 228 -7.74 16.35 5.49
N ARG A 229 -7.23 16.90 4.40
CA ARG A 229 -7.33 18.33 4.09
C ARG A 229 -8.77 18.77 3.89
N VAL A 230 -9.56 18.01 3.13
CA VAL A 230 -11.01 18.27 2.95
C VAL A 230 -11.71 18.24 4.30
N ARG A 231 -11.51 17.21 5.12
CA ARG A 231 -12.11 17.10 6.46
C ARG A 231 -11.78 18.30 7.34
N ALA A 232 -10.53 18.76 7.35
CA ALA A 232 -10.12 19.91 8.14
C ALA A 232 -10.76 21.23 7.65
N LEU A 233 -10.95 21.40 6.34
CA LEU A 233 -11.62 22.57 5.78
C LEU A 233 -13.13 22.55 6.07
N THR A 234 -13.78 21.39 5.98
CA THR A 234 -15.20 21.25 6.32
C THR A 234 -15.48 21.60 7.78
N LEU A 235 -14.63 21.16 8.71
CA LEU A 235 -14.78 21.51 10.14
C LEU A 235 -14.63 23.02 10.38
N ARG A 236 -13.63 23.66 9.75
CA ARG A 236 -13.43 25.12 9.86
C ARG A 236 -14.59 25.93 9.29
N GLU A 237 -15.18 25.47 8.19
CA GLU A 237 -16.35 26.13 7.61
C GLU A 237 -17.59 25.96 8.51
N ALA A 238 -17.78 24.78 9.10
CA ALA A 238 -18.85 24.57 10.09
C ALA A 238 -18.67 25.50 11.31
N GLU A 239 -17.47 25.59 11.88
CA GLU A 239 -17.15 26.53 12.97
C GLU A 239 -17.41 27.99 12.58
N ARG A 240 -17.11 28.38 11.35
CA ARG A 240 -17.36 29.74 10.83
C ARG A 240 -18.86 30.03 10.72
N LEU A 241 -19.66 29.07 10.26
CA LEU A 241 -21.11 29.20 10.16
C LEU A 241 -21.74 29.28 11.55
N ASP A 242 -21.25 28.49 12.51
CA ASP A 242 -21.71 28.49 13.91
C ASP A 242 -21.34 29.79 14.66
N ALA A 243 -20.20 30.41 14.32
CA ALA A 243 -19.76 31.67 14.93
C ALA A 243 -20.62 32.90 14.57
N GLY A 244 -21.56 32.77 13.62
CA GLY A 244 -22.42 33.87 13.16
C GLY A 244 -21.68 34.96 12.37
N PRO A 245 -22.37 35.99 11.87
CA PRO A 245 -21.73 37.13 11.21
C PRO A 245 -20.82 37.86 12.21
N VAL A 246 -19.56 38.09 11.83
CA VAL A 246 -18.65 38.94 12.63
C VAL A 246 -19.25 40.35 12.70
N PRO A 247 -19.63 40.86 13.89
CA PRO A 247 -20.11 42.24 14.01
C PRO A 247 -18.96 43.19 13.66
N GLY A 248 -19.18 44.10 12.70
CA GLY A 248 -18.25 45.22 12.45
C GLY A 248 -17.35 45.13 11.21
N ARG A 249 -17.65 44.28 10.23
CA ARG A 249 -17.15 44.53 8.86
C ARG A 249 -18.19 45.33 8.09
N ASP A 250 -18.44 46.54 8.56
CA ASP A 250 -19.12 47.55 7.76
C ASP A 250 -18.25 47.78 6.53
N LEU A 251 -18.67 47.20 5.40
CA LEU A 251 -18.22 47.69 4.11
C LEU A 251 -18.64 49.17 4.08
N PRO A 252 -17.73 50.12 3.81
CA PRO A 252 -18.13 51.51 3.69
C PRO A 252 -19.22 51.57 2.62
N MET A 253 -20.44 51.88 3.07
CA MET A 253 -21.56 52.18 2.19
C MET A 253 -21.15 53.43 1.43
N GLU A 254 -20.67 53.24 0.22
CA GLU A 254 -20.40 54.32 -0.72
C GLU A 254 -21.75 55.01 -0.97
N HIS A 255 -21.96 56.14 -0.29
CA HIS A 255 -23.10 56.99 -0.50
C HIS A 255 -23.01 57.58 -1.91
N ALA A 256 -23.64 56.89 -2.88
CA ALA A 256 -23.89 57.46 -4.18
C ALA A 256 -24.72 58.75 -4.00
N PRO A 257 -24.26 59.91 -4.50
CA PRO A 257 -24.97 61.16 -4.32
C PRO A 257 -26.27 61.13 -5.13
N ILE A 258 -27.37 61.39 -4.44
CA ILE A 258 -28.72 61.57 -4.99
C ILE A 258 -28.66 62.68 -6.05
N GLY A 259 -29.09 62.33 -7.27
CA GLY A 259 -29.15 63.23 -8.42
C GLY A 259 -29.97 64.48 -8.11
N ARG A 260 -29.37 65.64 -8.37
CA ARG A 260 -30.09 66.92 -8.38
C ARG A 260 -30.97 66.97 -9.62
N VAL A 261 -32.25 67.20 -9.36
CA VAL A 261 -33.24 67.78 -10.27
C VAL A 261 -32.64 69.05 -10.89
N VAL A 262 -32.66 69.14 -12.21
CA VAL A 262 -32.53 70.41 -12.93
C VAL A 262 -33.79 70.56 -13.78
N GLU A 263 -34.66 71.47 -13.31
CA GLU A 263 -35.71 72.11 -14.09
C GLU A 263 -35.07 73.06 -15.12
N GLY A 264 -35.70 73.16 -16.30
CA GLY A 264 -35.63 74.36 -17.15
C GLY A 264 -34.86 74.22 -18.46
N LEU A 265 -35.56 73.84 -19.54
CA LEU A 265 -35.97 74.69 -20.68
C LEU A 265 -36.55 73.84 -21.82
#